data_AF-A0A436E0Y5-F1
#
_entry.id   AF-A0A436E0Y5-F1
#
_cell.length_a   1.000
_cell.length_b   1.000
_cell.length_c   1.000
_cell.angle_alpha   90.00
_cell.angle_beta   90.00
_cell.angle_gamma   90.00
#
_symmetry.space_group_name_H-M   'P 1'
#
loop_
_entity.id
_entity.type
_entity.pdbx_description
1 polymer ?
#
loop_
_entity_poly.entity_id
_entity_poly.type
_entity_poly.pdbx_seq_one_letter_code
_entity_poly.pdbx_strand_id
1 'polypeptide(L)'
;FYEQADKLVGVSGLAGDLAMPPGDRCPTPPMPVSKVAKRLASGFDALDWHWWPVEAAAISEDYDGRPACNNCGTCNGCPRGSMSKYSLSIWPKALDAGCELRINARVLKIEKDPDGRASGALYVDRKTGKQHFQGAKLVIVAANGIGTPRLLLASDNLANANDQVGRYLLHHTLVACEMWVDEPV
;
A
#
# COMPACT_ATOMS: atom_id res chain seq x y z
N PHE A 1 7.43 -7.79 11.37
CA PHE A 1 7.24 -6.75 10.34
C PHE A 1 5.78 -6.57 9.98
N TYR A 2 5.03 -7.63 9.63
CA TYR A 2 3.59 -7.54 9.30
C TYR A 2 2.75 -6.83 10.37
N GLU A 3 2.83 -7.29 11.63
CA GLU A 3 2.10 -6.66 12.74
C GLU A 3 2.44 -5.19 12.96
N GLN A 4 3.69 -4.80 12.68
CA GLN A 4 4.09 -3.39 12.75
C GLN A 4 3.47 -2.58 11.61
N ALA A 5 3.42 -3.14 10.40
CA ALA A 5 2.74 -2.52 9.27
C ALA A 5 1.23 -2.39 9.54
N ASP A 6 0.60 -3.42 10.11
CA ASP A 6 -0.82 -3.43 10.45
C ASP A 6 -1.15 -2.34 11.48
N LYS A 7 -0.33 -2.22 12.53
CA LYS A 7 -0.43 -1.16 13.54
C LYS A 7 -0.22 0.23 12.92
N LEU A 8 0.72 0.38 11.97
CA LEU A 8 0.99 1.65 11.29
C LEU A 8 -0.16 2.10 10.38
N VAL A 9 -0.75 1.18 9.63
CA VAL A 9 -1.80 1.49 8.65
C VAL A 9 -3.21 1.38 9.22
N GLY A 10 -3.39 0.73 10.37
CA GLY A 10 -4.69 0.42 10.96
C GLY A 10 -5.42 -0.63 10.14
N VAL A 11 -5.38 -1.88 10.61
CA VAL A 11 -6.03 -3.04 9.99
C VAL A 11 -7.15 -3.55 10.89
N SER A 12 -8.27 -3.92 10.29
CA SER A 12 -9.34 -4.70 10.92
C SER A 12 -9.27 -6.16 10.50
N GLY A 13 -9.60 -7.07 11.40
CA GLY A 13 -9.62 -8.49 11.06
C GLY A 13 -9.93 -9.40 12.24
N LEU A 14 -10.16 -10.68 11.92
CA LEU A 14 -10.25 -11.77 12.90
C LEU A 14 -8.89 -12.42 13.08
N ALA A 15 -8.54 -12.75 14.32
CA ALA A 15 -7.39 -13.60 14.60
C ALA A 15 -7.75 -15.08 14.46
N GLY A 16 -6.75 -15.91 14.14
CA GLY A 16 -6.88 -17.37 14.14
C GLY A 16 -7.20 -17.99 12.80
N ASP A 17 -6.91 -17.32 11.68
CA ASP A 17 -6.95 -17.96 10.37
C ASP A 17 -5.93 -19.11 10.34
N LEU A 18 -6.42 -20.32 10.09
CA LEU A 18 -5.59 -21.52 10.02
C LEU A 18 -4.76 -21.58 8.72
N ALA A 19 -5.12 -20.80 7.70
CA ALA A 19 -4.35 -20.67 6.47
C ALA A 19 -3.13 -19.74 6.61
N MET A 20 -3.09 -18.95 7.69
CA MET A 20 -2.02 -17.99 7.95
C MET A 20 -1.14 -18.42 9.13
N PRO A 21 0.15 -18.04 9.16
CA PRO A 21 0.97 -18.22 10.35
C PRO A 21 0.33 -17.55 11.57
N PRO A 22 0.49 -18.11 12.79
CA PRO A 22 0.01 -17.47 14.01
C PRO A 22 0.58 -16.04 14.15
N GLY A 23 -0.26 -15.09 14.57
CA GLY A 23 0.13 -13.70 14.75
C GLY A 23 -0.71 -12.98 15.81
N ASP A 24 -0.31 -11.76 16.13
CA ASP A 24 -1.06 -10.85 16.99
C ASP A 24 -2.49 -10.59 16.47
N ARG A 25 -3.36 -10.14 17.38
CA ARG A 25 -4.67 -9.60 16.97
C ARG A 25 -4.50 -8.35 16.12
N CYS A 26 -5.37 -8.19 15.13
CA CYS A 26 -5.45 -6.96 14.35
C CYS A 26 -5.71 -5.73 15.25
N PRO A 27 -5.24 -4.53 14.84
CA PRO A 27 -5.45 -3.29 15.59
C PRO A 27 -6.91 -2.98 15.97
N THR A 28 -7.86 -3.33 15.09
CA THR A 28 -9.31 -3.20 15.36
C THR A 28 -10.04 -4.51 15.03
N PRO A 29 -11.22 -4.80 15.62
CA PRO A 29 -12.01 -6.00 15.30
C PRO A 29 -12.41 -6.07 13.82
N PRO A 30 -12.91 -7.20 13.29
CA PRO A 30 -13.30 -7.28 11.89
C PRO A 30 -14.45 -6.32 11.55
N MET A 31 -14.53 -5.96 10.28
CA MET A 31 -15.69 -5.25 9.75
C MET A 31 -16.97 -6.09 9.85
N PRO A 32 -18.16 -5.48 9.98
CA PRO A 32 -19.41 -6.21 9.96
C PRO A 32 -19.58 -7.02 8.68
N VAL A 33 -19.95 -8.29 8.82
CA VAL A 33 -20.17 -9.18 7.67
C VAL A 33 -21.47 -8.81 6.95
N SER A 34 -21.36 -8.45 5.67
CA SER A 34 -22.51 -8.09 4.83
C SER A 34 -23.41 -9.30 4.53
N LYS A 35 -24.65 -9.04 4.11
CA LYS A 35 -25.58 -10.08 3.64
C LYS A 35 -25.00 -10.89 2.47
N VAL A 36 -24.39 -10.20 1.50
CA VAL A 36 -23.66 -10.81 0.38
C VAL A 36 -22.56 -11.75 0.88
N ALA A 37 -21.72 -11.29 1.82
CA ALA A 37 -20.64 -12.09 2.37
C ALA A 37 -21.17 -13.34 3.12
N LYS A 38 -22.26 -13.19 3.90
CA LYS A 38 -22.92 -14.34 4.55
C LYS A 38 -23.45 -15.35 3.54
N ARG A 39 -24.05 -14.90 2.44
CA ARG A 39 -24.56 -15.81 1.39
C ARG A 39 -23.43 -16.59 0.72
N LEU A 40 -22.30 -15.94 0.45
CA LEU A 40 -21.12 -16.60 -0.12
C LEU A 40 -20.51 -17.59 0.87
N ALA A 41 -20.34 -17.20 2.14
CA ALA A 41 -19.85 -18.07 3.21
C ALA A 41 -20.66 -19.37 3.30
N SER A 42 -21.99 -19.29 3.33
CA SER A 42 -22.85 -20.48 3.36
C SER A 42 -22.72 -21.36 2.12
N GLY A 43 -22.42 -20.79 0.95
CA GLY A 43 -22.09 -21.56 -0.25
C GLY A 43 -20.78 -22.31 -0.12
N PHE A 44 -19.74 -21.67 0.43
CA PHE A 44 -18.46 -22.33 0.71
C PHE A 44 -18.60 -23.44 1.77
N ASP A 45 -19.35 -23.20 2.84
CA ASP A 45 -19.63 -24.21 3.86
C ASP A 45 -20.33 -25.44 3.27
N ALA A 46 -21.31 -25.24 2.37
CA ALA A 46 -22.02 -26.33 1.71
C ALA A 46 -21.14 -27.16 0.76
N LEU A 47 -20.05 -26.59 0.28
CA LEU A 47 -19.05 -27.24 -0.58
C LEU A 47 -17.86 -27.81 0.20
N ASP A 48 -17.84 -27.64 1.53
CA ASP A 48 -16.68 -27.94 2.39
C ASP A 48 -15.41 -27.20 1.94
N TRP A 49 -15.57 -25.95 1.51
CA TRP A 49 -14.46 -25.09 1.08
C TRP A 49 -14.08 -24.13 2.21
N HIS A 50 -12.77 -24.05 2.47
CA HIS A 50 -12.24 -23.09 3.44
C HIS A 50 -12.45 -21.65 2.95
N TRP A 51 -12.92 -20.80 3.86
CA TRP A 51 -13.04 -19.36 3.67
C TRP A 51 -12.73 -18.62 4.97
N TRP A 52 -12.28 -17.37 4.86
CA TRP A 52 -11.97 -16.51 5.99
C TRP A 52 -12.35 -15.05 5.71
N PRO A 53 -12.90 -14.29 6.68
CA PRO A 53 -13.09 -12.85 6.54
C PRO A 53 -11.73 -12.14 6.38
N VAL A 54 -11.51 -11.58 5.19
CA VAL A 54 -10.24 -10.91 4.87
C VAL A 54 -9.93 -9.76 5.83
N GLU A 55 -8.67 -9.63 6.25
CA GLU A 55 -8.25 -8.43 6.94
C GLU A 55 -8.32 -7.22 5.99
N ALA A 56 -8.83 -6.11 6.49
CA ALA A 56 -9.00 -4.90 5.70
C ALA A 56 -8.13 -3.78 6.24
N ALA A 57 -7.47 -3.06 5.33
CA ALA A 57 -6.85 -1.77 5.61
C ALA A 57 -7.92 -0.66 5.77
N ALA A 58 -8.89 -0.91 6.65
CA ALA A 58 -9.93 -0.01 7.09
C ALA A 58 -10.20 -0.30 8.57
N ILE A 59 -10.39 0.73 9.37
CA ILE A 59 -10.57 0.58 10.82
C ILE A 59 -12.06 0.46 11.17
N SER A 60 -12.41 -0.53 12.00
CA SER A 60 -13.78 -0.77 12.46
C SER A 60 -14.13 0.00 13.74
N GLU A 61 -13.11 0.50 14.43
CA GLU A 61 -13.19 1.36 15.61
C GLU A 61 -12.29 2.59 15.41
N ASP A 62 -12.51 3.64 16.20
CA ASP A 62 -11.65 4.82 16.17
C ASP A 62 -10.21 4.41 16.55
N TYR A 63 -9.26 4.72 15.68
CA TYR A 63 -7.88 4.27 15.84
C TYR A 63 -6.91 5.30 15.29
N ASP A 64 -5.89 5.64 16.08
CA ASP A 64 -4.77 6.48 15.64
C ASP A 64 -5.25 7.84 15.08
N GLY A 65 -6.19 8.46 15.80
CA GLY A 65 -6.78 9.75 15.42
C GLY A 65 -7.72 9.72 14.20
N ARG A 66 -8.00 8.53 13.64
CA ARG A 66 -8.91 8.35 12.51
C ARG A 66 -10.23 7.71 12.97
N PRO A 67 -11.37 8.14 12.39
CA PRO A 67 -12.67 7.62 12.79
C PRO A 67 -12.97 6.24 12.20
N ALA A 68 -13.73 5.43 12.93
CA ALA A 68 -14.26 4.14 12.51
C ALA A 68 -15.03 4.23 11.17
N CYS A 69 -14.95 3.17 10.37
CA CYS A 69 -15.71 3.05 9.14
C CYS A 69 -17.22 3.02 9.42
N ASN A 70 -17.98 3.84 8.69
CA ASN A 70 -19.43 3.94 8.82
C ASN A 70 -20.20 3.20 7.72
N ASN A 71 -19.51 2.37 6.92
CA ASN A 71 -20.10 1.59 5.83
C ASN A 71 -20.86 2.43 4.78
N CYS A 72 -20.41 3.65 4.48
CA CYS A 72 -21.02 4.52 3.46
C CYS A 72 -20.87 4.05 2.00
N GLY A 73 -20.24 2.90 1.74
CA GLY A 73 -20.09 2.29 0.42
C GLY A 73 -19.04 2.94 -0.51
N THR A 74 -18.42 4.05 -0.11
CA THR A 74 -17.43 4.77 -0.96
C THR A 74 -15.99 4.37 -0.60
N CYS A 75 -15.49 3.29 -1.21
CA CYS A 75 -14.13 2.78 -0.93
C CYS A 75 -13.05 3.27 -1.90
N ASN A 76 -13.38 3.69 -3.12
CA ASN A 76 -12.43 4.19 -4.14
C ASN A 76 -11.86 5.60 -3.83
N GLY A 77 -11.78 5.96 -2.56
CA GLY A 77 -11.49 7.31 -2.15
C GLY A 77 -12.14 7.67 -0.83
N CYS A 78 -12.10 6.78 0.18
CA CYS A 78 -12.79 6.96 1.46
C CYS A 78 -12.75 8.41 1.96
N PRO A 79 -13.90 9.11 2.00
CA PRO A 79 -13.98 10.53 2.34
C PRO A 79 -13.86 10.77 3.85
N ARG A 80 -14.19 9.75 4.66
CA ARG A 80 -14.17 9.80 6.12
C ARG A 80 -12.77 9.63 6.70
N GLY A 81 -11.86 9.03 5.96
CA GLY A 81 -10.49 8.72 6.40
C GLY A 81 -10.34 7.40 7.19
N SER A 82 -11.40 6.59 7.27
CA SER A 82 -11.38 5.29 7.94
C SER A 82 -10.59 4.23 7.15
N MET A 83 -10.68 4.26 5.81
CA MET A 83 -9.83 3.42 4.96
C MET A 83 -8.41 3.96 4.96
N SER A 84 -7.44 3.08 5.19
CA SER A 84 -6.03 3.45 5.22
C SER A 84 -5.57 3.98 3.87
N LYS A 85 -4.91 5.12 3.94
CA LYS A 85 -4.14 5.72 2.85
C LYS A 85 -2.90 6.29 3.48
N TYR A 86 -1.75 6.14 2.84
CA TYR A 86 -0.50 6.71 3.35
C TYR A 86 -0.59 8.23 3.61
N SER A 87 -1.41 8.96 2.83
CA SER A 87 -1.70 10.39 3.05
C SER A 87 -2.40 10.70 4.37
N LEU A 88 -2.98 9.69 5.03
CA LEU A 88 -3.74 9.82 6.27
C LEU A 88 -3.05 9.10 7.43
N SER A 89 -2.51 7.89 7.21
CA SER A 89 -1.94 7.05 8.28
C SER A 89 -0.44 7.25 8.49
N ILE A 90 0.30 7.72 7.47
CA ILE A 90 1.77 7.76 7.50
C ILE A 90 2.33 9.17 7.35
N TRP A 91 1.91 9.90 6.31
CA TRP A 91 2.46 11.23 6.01
C TRP A 91 2.29 12.25 7.13
N PRO A 92 1.14 12.35 7.84
CA PRO A 92 1.02 13.27 8.98
C PRO A 92 2.11 13.03 10.04
N LYS A 93 2.30 11.77 10.43
CA LYS A 93 3.33 11.38 11.41
C LYS A 93 4.75 11.69 10.92
N ALA A 94 5.03 11.46 9.64
CA ALA A 94 6.32 11.76 9.05
C ALA A 94 6.60 13.26 9.03
N LEU A 95 5.60 14.08 8.70
CA LEU A 95 5.70 15.55 8.70
C LEU A 95 5.91 16.08 10.13
N ASP A 96 5.16 15.56 11.11
CA ASP A 96 5.32 15.91 12.53
C ASP A 96 6.71 15.53 13.06
N ALA A 97 7.30 14.45 12.54
CA ALA A 97 8.68 14.06 12.84
C ALA A 97 9.76 14.88 12.10
N GLY A 98 9.37 15.88 11.29
CA GLY A 98 10.30 16.78 10.60
C GLY A 98 10.65 16.38 9.17
N CYS A 99 9.92 15.45 8.54
CA CYS A 99 10.09 15.13 7.13
C CYS A 99 9.65 16.31 6.24
N GLU A 100 10.39 16.57 5.16
CA GLU A 100 9.96 17.51 4.12
C GLU A 100 9.33 16.76 2.94
N LEU A 101 8.06 17.06 2.65
CA LEU A 101 7.36 16.51 1.49
C LEU A 101 7.34 17.52 0.33
N ARG A 102 8.02 17.18 -0.78
CA ARG A 102 7.96 17.93 -2.03
C ARG A 102 7.10 17.21 -3.06
N ILE A 103 5.89 17.71 -3.28
CA ILE A 103 5.00 17.22 -4.34
C ILE A 103 5.39 17.81 -5.71
N ASN A 104 4.98 17.14 -6.79
CA ASN A 104 5.32 17.50 -8.18
C ASN A 104 6.82 17.43 -8.53
N ALA A 105 7.68 16.96 -7.61
CA ALA A 105 9.09 16.70 -7.86
C ALA A 105 9.27 15.33 -8.53
N ARG A 106 9.38 15.30 -9.86
CA ARG A 106 9.64 14.04 -10.59
C ARG A 106 11.14 13.84 -10.73
N VAL A 107 11.68 12.86 -10.01
CA VAL A 107 13.09 12.46 -10.14
C VAL A 107 13.36 11.97 -11.57
N LEU A 108 14.37 12.54 -12.19
CA LEU A 108 14.83 12.22 -13.53
C LEU A 108 15.98 11.22 -13.48
N LYS A 109 16.93 11.45 -12.56
CA LYS A 109 18.19 10.69 -12.43
C LYS A 109 18.67 10.70 -10.98
N ILE A 110 19.27 9.60 -10.55
CA ILE A 110 20.07 9.50 -9.32
C ILE A 110 21.52 9.74 -9.73
N GLU A 111 22.16 10.74 -9.11
CA GLU A 111 23.56 11.06 -9.40
C GLU A 111 24.49 10.24 -8.51
N LYS A 112 25.71 10.03 -9.01
CA LYS A 112 26.79 9.35 -8.28
C LYS A 112 27.92 10.32 -7.97
N ASP A 113 28.63 10.07 -6.88
CA ASP A 113 29.93 10.69 -6.60
C ASP A 113 31.06 9.98 -7.40
N PRO A 114 32.31 10.49 -7.35
CA PRO A 114 33.45 9.86 -8.04
C PRO A 114 33.75 8.43 -7.60
N ASP A 115 33.36 8.04 -6.38
CA ASP A 115 33.52 6.69 -5.83
C ASP A 115 32.40 5.74 -6.29
N GLY A 116 31.45 6.24 -7.09
CA GLY A 116 30.33 5.49 -7.64
C GLY A 116 29.14 5.32 -6.69
N ARG A 117 29.13 5.98 -5.54
CA ARG A 117 28.01 5.95 -4.58
C ARG A 117 26.97 7.00 -4.95
N ALA A 118 25.69 6.73 -4.63
CA ALA A 118 24.63 7.70 -4.85
C ALA A 118 24.87 8.98 -4.03
N SER A 119 24.86 10.14 -4.68
CA SER A 119 25.14 11.46 -4.09
C SER A 119 23.91 12.37 -4.01
N GLY A 120 22.82 12.00 -4.68
CA GLY A 120 21.59 12.79 -4.69
C GLY A 120 20.66 12.45 -5.84
N ALA A 121 19.67 13.30 -6.04
CA ALA A 121 18.68 13.16 -7.10
C ALA A 121 18.52 14.46 -7.91
N LEU A 122 18.60 14.34 -9.23
CA LEU A 122 18.16 15.37 -10.16
C LEU A 122 16.65 15.19 -10.38
N TYR A 123 15.85 16.21 -10.12
CA TYR A 123 14.41 16.18 -10.34
C TYR A 123 13.92 17.42 -11.08
N VAL A 124 12.76 17.28 -11.74
CA VAL A 124 12.04 18.40 -12.34
C VAL A 124 10.80 18.71 -11.52
N ASP A 125 10.57 19.99 -11.22
CA ASP A 125 9.29 20.46 -10.75
C ASP A 125 8.31 20.46 -11.93
N ARG A 126 7.31 19.58 -11.87
CA ARG A 126 6.32 19.42 -12.95
C ARG A 126 5.41 20.62 -13.17
N LYS A 127 5.33 21.56 -12.24
CA LYS A 127 4.56 22.81 -12.41
C LYS A 127 5.36 23.87 -13.15
N THR A 128 6.64 24.03 -12.81
CA THR A 128 7.48 25.11 -13.34
C THR A 128 8.39 24.67 -14.49
N GLY A 129 8.62 23.37 -14.64
CA GLY A 129 9.59 22.81 -15.60
C GLY A 129 11.05 22.96 -15.17
N LYS A 130 11.33 23.59 -14.01
CA LYS A 130 12.69 23.81 -13.52
C LYS A 130 13.32 22.53 -12.99
N GLN A 131 14.61 22.34 -13.28
CA GLN A 131 15.39 21.23 -12.75
C GLN A 131 16.14 21.65 -11.48
N HIS A 132 16.24 20.71 -10.55
CA HIS A 132 16.88 20.88 -9.25
C HIS A 132 17.71 19.65 -8.93
N PHE A 133 18.91 19.88 -8.38
CA PHE A 133 19.70 18.83 -7.76
C PHE A 133 19.51 18.88 -6.24
N GLN A 134 19.13 17.75 -5.65
CA GLN A 134 19.08 17.56 -4.21
C GLN A 134 20.15 16.57 -3.79
N GLY A 135 21.22 17.08 -3.17
CA GLY A 135 22.25 16.26 -2.56
C GLY A 135 21.70 15.47 -1.37
N ALA A 136 22.17 14.24 -1.17
CA ALA A 136 21.78 13.38 -0.06
C ALA A 136 22.92 12.43 0.34
N LYS A 137 23.02 12.11 1.63
CA LYS A 137 23.97 11.10 2.12
C LYS A 137 23.50 9.66 1.85
N LEU A 138 22.20 9.49 1.68
CA LEU A 138 21.53 8.22 1.43
C LEU A 138 20.32 8.47 0.53
N VAL A 139 20.13 7.61 -0.48
CA VAL A 139 19.01 7.67 -1.41
C VAL A 139 18.20 6.38 -1.29
N ILE A 140 16.92 6.50 -0.94
CA ILE A 140 15.97 5.38 -0.91
C ILE A 140 15.04 5.53 -2.11
N VAL A 141 14.96 4.49 -2.96
CA VAL A 141 14.09 4.50 -4.14
C VAL A 141 12.82 3.71 -3.84
N ALA A 142 11.69 4.42 -3.77
CA ALA A 142 10.37 3.85 -3.47
C ALA A 142 9.35 4.23 -4.56
N ALA A 143 9.74 4.13 -5.83
CA ALA A 143 8.98 4.62 -6.98
C ALA A 143 8.09 3.54 -7.62
N ASN A 144 7.52 2.61 -6.84
CA ASN A 144 6.73 1.44 -7.26
C ASN A 144 7.49 0.42 -8.16
N GLY A 145 6.81 -0.67 -8.53
CA GLY A 145 7.40 -1.78 -9.30
C GLY A 145 7.79 -1.45 -10.74
N ILE A 146 7.30 -0.33 -11.31
CA ILE A 146 7.64 0.15 -12.66
C ILE A 146 8.59 1.34 -12.57
N GLY A 147 8.26 2.33 -11.73
CA GLY A 147 9.03 3.58 -11.65
C GLY A 147 10.41 3.37 -11.04
N THR A 148 10.58 2.45 -10.09
CA THR A 148 11.87 2.11 -9.49
C THR A 148 12.86 1.56 -10.52
N PRO A 149 12.57 0.44 -11.23
CA PRO A 149 13.51 -0.06 -12.23
C PRO A 149 13.73 0.92 -13.38
N ARG A 150 12.67 1.62 -13.83
CA ARG A 150 12.82 2.67 -14.85
C ARG A 150 13.81 3.76 -14.41
N LEU A 151 13.73 4.23 -13.17
CA LEU A 151 14.62 5.27 -12.65
C LEU A 151 16.06 4.76 -12.50
N LEU A 152 16.25 3.56 -11.98
CA LEU A 152 17.57 2.95 -11.81
C LEU A 152 18.27 2.75 -13.16
N LEU A 153 17.58 2.19 -14.15
CA LEU A 153 18.11 2.00 -15.50
C LEU A 153 18.46 3.33 -16.18
N ALA A 154 17.60 4.35 -16.03
CA ALA A 154 17.86 5.70 -16.55
C ALA A 154 19.00 6.44 -15.82
N SER A 155 19.44 5.94 -14.66
CA SER A 155 20.52 6.53 -13.86
C SER A 155 21.86 5.83 -14.13
N ASP A 156 22.23 5.73 -15.41
CA ASP A 156 23.43 5.04 -15.87
C ASP A 156 23.49 3.56 -15.43
N ASN A 157 22.39 2.84 -15.61
CA ASN A 157 22.26 1.42 -15.26
C ASN A 157 22.56 1.12 -13.77
N LEU A 158 22.11 1.99 -12.87
CA LEU A 158 22.39 1.92 -11.43
C LEU A 158 21.85 0.62 -10.83
N ALA A 159 22.66 0.00 -9.94
CA ALA A 159 22.33 -1.24 -9.23
C ALA A 159 21.99 -2.44 -10.15
N ASN A 160 22.43 -2.40 -11.41
CA ASN A 160 22.09 -3.42 -12.41
C ASN A 160 23.32 -4.17 -12.96
N ALA A 161 24.31 -4.46 -12.11
CA ALA A 161 25.54 -5.15 -12.52
C ALA A 161 25.31 -6.59 -13.05
N ASN A 162 24.22 -7.21 -12.60
CA ASN A 162 23.79 -8.57 -12.94
C ASN A 162 22.55 -8.59 -13.86
N ASP A 163 22.20 -7.44 -14.46
CA ASP A 163 21.11 -7.32 -15.43
C ASP A 163 19.74 -7.82 -14.91
N GLN A 164 19.46 -7.61 -13.63
CA GLN A 164 18.20 -8.04 -13.00
C GLN A 164 17.16 -6.91 -12.87
N VAL A 165 17.59 -5.66 -12.91
CA VAL A 165 16.71 -4.49 -12.74
C VAL A 165 15.74 -4.40 -13.92
N GLY A 166 14.44 -4.40 -13.61
CA GLY A 166 13.38 -4.36 -14.62
C GLY A 166 12.95 -5.74 -15.15
N ARG A 167 13.60 -6.82 -14.71
CA ARG A 167 13.17 -8.19 -14.98
C ARG A 167 12.19 -8.70 -13.91
N TYR A 168 11.58 -9.85 -14.17
CA TYR A 168 10.66 -10.53 -13.26
C TYR A 168 9.47 -9.66 -12.81
N LEU A 169 8.97 -8.82 -13.72
CA LEU A 169 7.73 -8.11 -13.48
C LEU A 169 6.61 -9.13 -13.29
N LEU A 170 6.02 -9.12 -12.10
CA LEU A 170 4.87 -9.93 -11.73
C LEU A 170 3.65 -9.04 -11.55
N HIS A 171 2.50 -9.53 -11.97
CA HIS A 171 1.21 -8.91 -11.75
C HIS A 171 0.23 -9.99 -11.28
N HIS A 172 -0.69 -9.63 -10.39
CA HIS A 172 -1.81 -10.49 -10.05
C HIS A 172 -2.90 -10.33 -11.11
N THR A 173 -3.07 -11.33 -11.98
CA THR A 173 -4.14 -11.30 -12.98
C THR A 173 -5.49 -11.30 -12.27
N LEU A 174 -6.27 -10.23 -12.46
CA LEU A 174 -7.61 -10.14 -11.92
C LEU A 174 -8.55 -10.98 -12.78
N VAL A 175 -9.24 -11.92 -12.15
CA VAL A 175 -10.35 -12.68 -12.74
C VAL A 175 -11.59 -12.37 -11.93
N ALA A 176 -12.70 -12.11 -12.61
CA ALA A 176 -13.99 -11.82 -11.99
C ALA A 176 -15.04 -12.83 -12.46
N CYS A 177 -15.95 -13.19 -11.56
CA CYS A 177 -17.15 -13.96 -11.84
C CYS A 177 -18.32 -13.23 -11.18
N GLU A 178 -19.43 -13.14 -11.90
CA GLU A 178 -20.68 -12.56 -11.41
C GLU A 178 -21.72 -13.67 -11.27
N MET A 179 -22.53 -13.58 -10.21
CA MET A 179 -23.57 -14.55 -9.91
C MET A 179 -24.87 -13.83 -9.59
N TRP A 180 -25.98 -14.38 -10.08
CA TRP A 180 -27.32 -13.94 -9.73
C TRP A 180 -27.93 -14.92 -8.74
N VAL A 181 -28.64 -14.37 -7.76
CA VAL A 181 -29.33 -15.13 -6.70
C VAL A 181 -30.80 -14.73 -6.67
N ASP A 182 -31.66 -15.68 -6.32
CA ASP A 182 -33.11 -15.44 -6.27
C ASP A 182 -33.52 -14.50 -5.13
N GLU A 183 -32.77 -14.53 -4.02
CA GLU A 183 -33.01 -13.70 -2.84
C GLU A 183 -32.22 -12.39 -2.88
N PRO A 184 -32.83 -11.25 -2.50
CA PRO A 184 -32.08 -10.00 -2.35
C PRO A 184 -31.00 -10.10 -1.28
N VAL A 185 -29.74 -9.91 -1.69
CA VAL A 185 -28.55 -9.86 -0.83
C VAL A 185 -28.06 -8.43 -0.60
#